data_AF-A0A8X6I5L8-F1
#
_entry.id   AF-A0A8X6I5L8-F1
#
_cell.length_a   1.000
_cell.length_b   1.000
_cell.length_c   1.000
_cell.angle_alpha   90.00
_cell.angle_beta   90.00
_cell.angle_gamma   90.00
#
_symmetry.space_group_name_H-M   'P 1'
#
loop_
_entity.id
_entity.type
_entity.pdbx_description
1 polymer ?
#
loop_
_entity_poly.entity_id
_entity_poly.type
_entity_poly.pdbx_seq_one_letter_code
_entity_poly.pdbx_strand_id
1 'polypeptide(L)' 'MGICFHLFGPQEQHLGGKQFVDDDDIQHEVLLWIREQPEEFYAAGIGALIKRWDKCINVAGERDYVEQVI' A
#
# COMPACT_ATOMS: atom_id res chain seq x y z
N MET A 1 3.59 -8.37 -3.18
CA MET A 1 3.01 -7.36 -4.10
C MET A 1 1.65 -6.81 -3.67
N GLY A 2 0.82 -7.50 -2.85
CA GLY A 2 -0.51 -6.98 -2.48
C GLY A 2 -0.52 -5.83 -1.47
N ILE A 3 0.31 -5.90 -0.43
CA ILE A 3 0.40 -4.88 0.63
C ILE A 3 0.95 -3.57 0.07
N CYS A 4 1.83 -3.65 -0.94
CA CYS A 4 2.50 -2.50 -1.52
C CYS A 4 1.54 -1.48 -2.14
N PHE A 5 0.51 -1.92 -2.87
CA PHE A 5 -0.40 -0.97 -3.53
C PHE A 5 -1.31 -0.23 -2.54
N HIS A 6 -1.75 -0.89 -1.48
CA HIS A 6 -2.67 -0.28 -0.52
C HIS A 6 -1.97 0.71 0.40
N LEU A 7 -0.69 0.47 0.72
CA LEU A 7 0.11 1.35 1.57
C LEU A 7 0.82 2.43 0.75
N PHE A 8 1.59 2.05 -0.28
CA PHE A 8 2.47 3.00 -0.99
C PHE A 8 1.71 3.94 -1.93
N GLY A 9 0.58 3.53 -2.52
CA GLY A 9 -0.20 4.43 -3.39
C GLY A 9 -0.69 5.68 -2.63
N PRO A 10 -1.45 5.51 -1.53
CA PRO A 10 -1.85 6.62 -0.68
C PRO A 10 -0.69 7.38 -0.06
N GLN A 11 0.39 6.67 0.30
CA GLN A 11 1.59 7.30 0.87
C GLN A 11 2.30 8.21 -0.14
N GLU A 12 2.48 7.77 -1.39
CA GLU A 12 3.04 8.58 -2.46
C GLU A 12 2.18 9.80 -2.76
N GLN A 13 0.85 9.68 -2.68
CA GLN A 13 -0.06 10.82 -2.80
C GLN A 13 0.11 11.82 -1.64
N HIS A 14 0.30 11.33 -0.41
CA HIS A 14 0.51 12.18 0.78
C HIS A 14 1.87 12.90 0.77
N LEU A 15 2.91 12.21 0.30
CA LEU A 15 4.26 12.75 0.20
C LEU A 15 4.46 13.58 -1.08
N GLY A 16 3.61 13.36 -2.09
CA GLY A 16 3.70 14.00 -3.39
C GLY A 16 3.70 15.53 -3.29
N GLY A 17 4.71 16.14 -3.91
CA GLY A 17 4.85 17.60 -3.97
C GLY A 17 5.39 18.27 -2.69
N LYS A 18 5.64 17.51 -1.61
CA LYS A 18 6.34 18.02 -0.43
C LYS A 18 7.84 18.07 -0.71
N GLN A 19 8.49 19.15 -0.27
CA GLN A 19 9.95 19.25 -0.23
C GLN A 19 10.39 19.04 1.20
N PHE A 20 11.39 18.18 1.38
CA PHE A 20 11.99 17.87 2.67
C PHE A 20 13.43 18.40 2.67
N VAL A 21 13.92 18.91 3.80
CA VAL A 21 15.26 19.49 3.90
C VAL A 21 16.31 18.40 4.01
N ASP A 22 15.98 17.32 4.72
CA ASP A 22 16.84 16.16 4.92
C ASP A 22 16.05 14.84 5.08
N ASP A 23 16.79 13.76 5.33
CA ASP A 23 16.23 12.42 5.49
C ASP A 23 15.43 12.25 6.80
N ASP A 24 15.74 13.02 7.85
CA ASP A 24 15.02 12.96 9.12
C ASP A 24 13.62 13.56 8.98
N ASP A 25 13.48 14.64 8.20
CA ASP A 25 12.19 15.26 7.89
C ASP A 25 11.24 14.28 7.19
N ILE A 26 11.70 13.61 6.13
CA ILE A 26 10.87 12.65 5.39
C ILE A 26 10.55 11.41 6.24
N GLN A 27 11.49 10.93 7.06
CA GLN A 27 11.24 9.83 7.98
C GLN A 27 10.17 10.19 9.01
N HIS A 28 10.22 11.41 9.56
CA HIS A 28 9.24 11.90 10.51
C HIS A 28 7.84 11.97 9.89
N GLU A 29 7.71 12.57 8.71
CA GLU A 29 6.45 12.70 7.99
C GLU A 29 5.86 11.33 7.63
N VAL A 30 6.69 10.40 7.17
CA VAL A 30 6.28 9.02 6.88
C VAL A 30 5.76 8.32 8.14
N LEU A 31 6.48 8.44 9.26
CA LEU A 31 6.08 7.82 10.52
C LEU A 31 4.78 8.40 11.06
N LEU A 32 4.59 9.72 10.98
CA LEU A 32 3.34 10.37 11.34
C LEU A 32 2.19 9.84 10.49
N TRP A 33 2.34 9.88 9.16
CA TRP A 33 1.29 9.45 8.25
C TRP A 33 0.85 8.01 8.49
N ILE A 34 1.80 7.09 8.69
CA ILE A 34 1.52 5.68 9.02
C ILE A 34 0.70 5.57 10.32
N ARG A 35 1.04 6.36 11.35
CA ARG A 35 0.34 6.32 12.65
C ARG A 35 -1.06 6.94 12.60
N GLU A 36 -1.30 7.85 11.67
CA GLU A 36 -2.60 8.49 11.46
C GLU A 36 -3.59 7.60 10.69
N GLN A 37 -3.11 6.56 10.02
CA GLN A 37 -4.00 5.66 9.29
C GLN A 37 -4.88 4.85 10.26
N PRO A 38 -6.19 4.72 9.95
CA PRO A 38 -7.10 3.94 10.79
C PRO A 38 -6.78 2.44 10.71
N GLU A 39 -7.18 1.67 11.73
CA GLU A 39 -6.96 0.21 11.75
C GLU A 39 -7.60 -0.48 10.53
N GLU A 40 -8.77 0.00 10.13
CA GLU A 40 -9.54 -0.49 8.98
C GLU A 40 -8.77 -0.36 7.67
N PHE A 41 -7.89 0.63 7.54
CA PHE A 41 -7.03 0.80 6.36
C PHE A 41 -6.06 -0.39 6.22
N TYR A 42 -5.41 -0.77 7.32
CA TYR A 42 -4.53 -1.93 7.35
C TYR A 42 -5.30 -3.23 7.16
N ALA A 43 -6.46 -3.37 7.81
CA ALA A 43 -7.32 -4.53 7.66
C ALA A 43 -7.79 -4.71 6.20
N ALA A 44 -8.16 -3.62 5.52
CA ALA A 44 -8.54 -3.64 4.11
C ALA A 44 -7.38 -4.08 3.21
N GLY A 45 -6.17 -3.55 3.44
CA GLY A 45 -4.97 -3.94 2.70
C GLY A 45 -4.60 -5.41 2.87
N ILE A 46 -4.67 -5.93 4.10
CA ILE A 46 -4.44 -7.35 4.40
C ILE A 46 -5.53 -8.22 3.76
N GLY A 47 -6.79 -7.82 3.87
CA GLY A 47 -7.92 -8.52 3.25
C GLY A 47 -7.80 -8.61 1.73
N ALA A 48 -7.32 -7.55 1.08
CA ALA A 48 -7.04 -7.54 -0.35
C ALA A 48 -5.91 -8.53 -0.72
N LEU A 49 -4.88 -8.66 0.12
CA LEU A 49 -3.80 -9.64 -0.10
C LEU A 49 -4.32 -11.08 -0.03
N ILE A 50 -5.15 -11.40 0.97
CA ILE A 50 -5.75 -12.74 1.12
C ILE A 50 -6.57 -13.10 -0.12
N LYS A 51 -7.41 -12.17 -0.61
CA LYS A 51 -8.19 -12.37 -1.84
C LYS A 51 -7.31 -12.60 -3.07
N ARG A 52 -6.19 -11.86 -3.19
CA ARG A 52 -5.24 -12.04 -4.30
C ARG A 52 -4.56 -13.40 -4.23
N TRP A 53 -4.14 -13.84 -3.03
CA TRP A 53 -3.54 -15.16 -2.86
C TRP A 53 -4.53 -16.29 -3.15
N ASP A 54 -5.77 -16.19 -2.68
CA ASP A 54 -6.83 -17.16 -3.01
C ASP A 54 -7.04 -17.25 -4.53
N LYS A 55 -7.12 -16.11 -5.22
CA LYS A 55 -7.19 -16.07 -6.69
C LYS A 55 -5.96 -16.72 -7.35
N CYS A 56 -4.75 -16.42 -6.89
CA CYS A 56 -3.52 -16.99 -7.46
C CYS A 56 -3.39 -18.51 -7.24
N ILE A 57 -3.97 -19.05 -6.17
CA ILE A 57 -3.96 -20.49 -5.89
C ILE A 57 -5.02 -21.20 -6.73
N ASN A 58 -6.22 -20.62 -6.84
CA ASN A 58 -7.35 -21.21 -7.55
C ASN A 58 -7.24 -21.07 -9.07
N VAL A 59 -6.51 -20.05 -9.56
CA VAL A 59 -6.12 -19.90 -10.96
C VAL A 59 -4.71 -20.45 -11.10
N ALA A 60 -4.57 -21.73 -11.46
CA ALA A 60 -3.28 -22.40 -11.57
C ALA A 60 -2.31 -21.68 -12.54
N GLY A 61 -1.49 -20.76 -12.03
CA GLY A 61 -0.25 -20.29 -12.65
C GLY A 61 -0.35 -19.43 -13.91
N GLU A 62 -1.52 -18.97 -14.36
CA GLU A 62 -1.59 -17.99 -15.44
C GLU A 62 -1.29 -16.58 -14.89
N ARG A 63 -0.17 -16.04 -15.37
CA ARG A 63 0.44 -14.74 -15.00
C ARG A 63 -0.42 -13.54 -15.40
N ASP A 64 -1.63 -13.44 -14.86
CA ASP A 64 -2.37 -12.19 -14.92
C ASP A 64 -1.98 -11.32 -13.73
N TYR A 65 -0.97 -10.48 -13.97
CA TYR A 65 -0.77 -9.24 -13.20
C TYR A 65 -2.02 -8.38 -13.39
N VAL A 66 -3.05 -8.65 -12.61
CA VAL A 66 -4.23 -7.79 -12.53
C VAL A 66 -3.84 -6.60 -11.65
N GLU A 67 -3.29 -5.57 -12.28
CA GLU A 67 -3.42 -4.21 -11.76
C GLU A 67 -4.92 -3.92 -11.64
N GLN A 68 -5.47 -4.12 -10.45
CA GLN A 68 -6.76 -3.51 -10.12
C GLN A 68 -6.46 -2.04 -9.85
N VAL A 69 -6.58 -1.26 -10.91
CA VAL A 69 -6.76 0.18 -10.88
C VAL A 69 -8.04 0.47 -10.10
N ILE A 70 -7.88 0.93 -8.85
CA ILE A 70 -8.74 1.93 -8.20
C ILE A 70 -7.84 2.74 -7.28
#